data_AF-A0A949KZK2-F1
#
_entry.id   AF-A0A949KZK2-F1
#
_cell.length_a   1.000
_cell.length_b   1.000
_cell.length_c   1.000
_cell.angle_alpha   90.00
_cell.angle_beta   90.00
_cell.angle_gamma   90.00
#
_symmetry.space_group_name_H-M   'P 1'
#
loop_
_entity.id
_entity.type
_entity.pdbx_description
1 polymer ?
#
loop_
_entity_poly.entity_id
_entity_poly.type
_entity_poly.pdbx_seq_one_letter_code
_entity_poly.pdbx_strand_id
1 'polypeptide(L)'
;MNEIEDQLIIDSVVQYLIEHNIDFENHDLIRNIKARKDGKTFTFNDNIKAMIYALLSNQTKWMNIAPKLSQIDKLFFNYQKHEILKRPPEYFYDGIFNLKCGNIATKKQMLNLKDNILMLEKIASDYGSLDLFYASRPAYQIAEMISSGKYKLKYVGYALAWEFLRNIGIDGAKPDLHMRRILGGNRLGYTANPIAQELEAIKIFDRISNSTGYLKSYIDIVLWSYCADGYGEVCTADPKCHKCVIKEYCNFIA
;
A
#
# COMPACT_ATOMS: atom_id res chain seq x y z
N MET A 1 -0.09 -21.50 15.28
CA MET A 1 0.60 -21.81 14.02
C MET A 1 2.10 -21.76 14.21
N ASN A 2 2.82 -22.59 13.46
CA ASN A 2 4.28 -22.61 13.38
C ASN A 2 4.79 -22.07 12.03
N GLU A 3 6.10 -21.90 11.86
CA GLU A 3 6.73 -21.37 10.64
C GLU A 3 6.36 -22.14 9.37
N ILE A 4 6.34 -23.47 9.43
CA ILE A 4 6.02 -24.33 8.29
C ILE A 4 4.58 -24.10 7.85
N GLU A 5 3.65 -23.97 8.79
CA GLU A 5 2.24 -23.66 8.50
C GLU A 5 2.08 -22.26 7.91
N ASP A 6 2.75 -21.25 8.46
CA ASP A 6 2.69 -19.87 7.95
C ASP A 6 3.16 -19.83 6.47
N GLN A 7 4.26 -20.53 6.15
CA GLN A 7 4.78 -20.65 4.78
C GLN A 7 3.79 -21.37 3.84
N LEU A 8 3.29 -22.53 4.25
CA LEU A 8 2.35 -23.35 3.46
C LEU A 8 1.04 -22.60 3.16
N ILE A 9 0.52 -21.83 4.13
CA ILE A 9 -0.67 -21.00 3.94
C ILE A 9 -0.42 -19.98 2.82
N ILE A 10 0.69 -19.24 2.87
CA ILE A 10 1.00 -18.22 1.87
C ILE A 10 1.22 -18.85 0.49
N ASP A 11 1.99 -19.93 0.41
CA ASP A 11 2.31 -20.59 -0.86
C ASP A 11 1.06 -21.22 -1.50
N SER A 12 0.16 -21.80 -0.71
CA SER A 12 -1.12 -22.34 -1.21
C SER A 12 -2.01 -21.25 -1.78
N VAL A 13 -2.04 -20.08 -1.13
CA VAL A 13 -2.79 -18.93 -1.63
C VAL A 13 -2.15 -18.39 -2.91
N VAL A 14 -0.83 -18.27 -2.97
CA VAL A 14 -0.11 -17.85 -4.19
C VAL A 14 -0.44 -18.77 -5.36
N GLN A 15 -0.37 -20.08 -5.15
CA GLN A 15 -0.68 -21.07 -6.17
C GLN A 15 -2.12 -20.92 -6.67
N TYR A 16 -3.07 -20.73 -5.75
CA TYR A 16 -4.47 -20.46 -6.11
C TYR A 16 -4.62 -19.21 -7.00
N LEU A 17 -3.97 -18.10 -6.63
CA LEU A 17 -4.05 -16.85 -7.38
C LEU A 17 -3.47 -17.02 -8.80
N ILE A 18 -2.35 -17.72 -8.95
CA ILE A 18 -1.73 -18.03 -10.23
C ILE A 18 -2.65 -18.89 -11.11
N GLU A 19 -3.19 -19.99 -10.57
CA GLU A 19 -4.07 -20.90 -11.30
C GLU A 19 -5.35 -20.23 -11.81
N HIS A 20 -5.80 -19.18 -11.12
CA HIS A 20 -7.00 -18.42 -11.47
C HIS A 20 -6.69 -17.14 -12.25
N ASN A 21 -5.44 -16.92 -12.67
CA ASN A 21 -4.99 -15.72 -13.39
C ASN A 21 -5.34 -14.41 -12.67
N ILE A 22 -5.27 -14.41 -11.33
CA ILE A 22 -5.49 -13.23 -10.52
C ILE A 22 -4.16 -12.48 -10.40
N ASP A 23 -4.11 -11.26 -10.92
CA ASP A 23 -2.95 -10.40 -10.77
C ASP A 23 -2.86 -9.85 -9.34
N PHE A 24 -1.82 -10.25 -8.63
CA PHE A 24 -1.46 -9.74 -7.30
C PHE A 24 -0.04 -9.16 -7.28
N GLU A 25 0.65 -9.13 -8.43
CA GLU A 25 2.04 -8.72 -8.51
C GLU A 25 2.16 -7.22 -8.77
N ASN A 26 2.30 -6.44 -7.70
CA ASN A 26 2.75 -5.05 -7.85
C ASN A 26 4.28 -4.99 -7.87
N HIS A 27 4.87 -5.48 -8.98
CA HIS A 27 6.32 -5.64 -9.14
C HIS A 27 7.11 -4.37 -8.79
N ASP A 28 6.59 -3.18 -9.12
CA ASP A 28 7.26 -1.91 -8.86
C ASP A 28 7.32 -1.57 -7.35
N LEU A 29 6.26 -1.88 -6.59
CA LEU A 29 6.25 -1.70 -5.14
C LEU A 29 7.25 -2.65 -4.46
N ILE A 30 7.22 -3.93 -4.83
CA ILE A 30 8.14 -4.93 -4.30
C ILE A 30 9.59 -4.54 -4.61
N ARG A 31 9.85 -4.01 -5.82
CA ARG A 31 11.16 -3.52 -6.24
C ARG A 31 11.66 -2.38 -5.34
N ASN A 32 10.83 -1.40 -5.02
CA ASN A 32 11.24 -0.28 -4.18
C ASN A 32 11.51 -0.71 -2.72
N ILE A 33 10.73 -1.66 -2.20
CA ILE A 33 10.94 -2.20 -0.86
C ILE A 33 12.27 -2.97 -0.79
N LYS A 34 12.54 -3.85 -1.76
CA LYS A 34 13.82 -4.55 -1.87
C LYS A 34 14.98 -3.56 -1.98
N ALA A 35 14.87 -2.58 -2.88
CA ALA A 35 15.90 -1.56 -3.06
C ALA A 35 16.21 -0.80 -1.75
N ARG A 36 15.19 -0.42 -0.96
CA ARG A 36 15.42 0.22 0.35
C ARG A 36 16.14 -0.73 1.32
N LYS A 37 15.74 -2.01 1.38
CA LYS A 37 16.42 -3.03 2.21
C LYS A 37 17.89 -3.20 1.80
N ASP A 38 18.19 -3.08 0.51
CA ASP A 38 19.54 -3.14 -0.05
C ASP A 38 20.33 -1.81 0.10
N GLY A 39 19.78 -0.83 0.83
CA GLY A 39 20.48 0.41 1.17
C GLY A 39 20.18 1.61 0.25
N LYS A 40 19.23 1.49 -0.70
CA LYS A 40 18.82 2.64 -1.51
C LYS A 40 18.17 3.72 -0.63
N THR A 41 18.76 4.91 -0.65
CA THR A 41 18.14 6.13 -0.11
C THR A 41 17.16 6.71 -1.12
N PHE A 42 15.97 7.09 -0.65
CA PHE A 42 14.96 7.75 -1.48
C PHE A 42 15.05 9.27 -1.29
N THR A 43 15.23 9.99 -2.37
CA THR A 43 15.39 11.45 -2.36
C THR A 43 14.07 12.15 -2.07
N PHE A 44 14.13 13.46 -1.79
CA PHE A 44 12.91 14.28 -1.67
C PHE A 44 12.04 14.22 -2.94
N ASN A 45 12.66 14.17 -4.13
CA ASN A 45 11.93 14.05 -5.39
C ASN A 45 11.27 12.68 -5.55
N ASP A 46 11.89 11.59 -5.05
CA ASP A 46 11.25 10.26 -5.01
C ASP A 46 10.01 10.26 -4.12
N ASN A 47 10.02 11.05 -3.03
CA ASN A 47 8.86 11.21 -2.16
C ASN A 47 7.74 12.00 -2.86
N ILE A 48 8.07 13.05 -3.62
CA ILE A 48 7.07 13.74 -4.47
C ILE A 48 6.48 12.79 -5.50
N LYS A 49 7.31 11.99 -6.17
CA LYS A 49 6.89 10.96 -7.13
C LYS A 49 5.92 9.97 -6.48
N ALA A 50 6.31 9.39 -5.36
CA ALA A 50 5.52 8.42 -4.62
C ALA A 50 4.16 8.98 -4.19
N MET A 51 4.13 10.25 -3.75
CA MET A 51 2.90 10.91 -3.35
C MET A 51 1.98 11.13 -4.54
N ILE A 52 2.51 11.59 -5.69
CA ILE A 52 1.71 11.78 -6.90
C ILE A 52 1.17 10.45 -7.41
N TYR A 53 1.97 9.38 -7.41
CA TYR A 53 1.51 8.05 -7.81
C TYR A 53 0.38 7.55 -6.90
N ALA A 54 0.49 7.74 -5.59
CA ALA A 54 -0.58 7.41 -4.64
C ALA A 54 -1.85 8.28 -4.84
N LEU A 55 -1.72 9.52 -5.33
CA LEU A 55 -2.89 10.34 -5.67
C LEU A 55 -3.57 9.83 -6.95
N LEU A 56 -2.79 9.39 -7.94
CA LEU A 56 -3.30 8.92 -9.24
C LEU A 56 -3.93 7.52 -9.21
N SER A 57 -3.49 6.66 -8.28
CA SER A 57 -4.12 5.34 -8.03
C SER A 57 -5.50 5.46 -7.39
N ASN A 58 -5.84 6.60 -6.78
CA ASN A 58 -7.13 6.81 -6.14
C ASN A 58 -8.29 6.55 -7.11
N GLN A 59 -9.16 5.58 -6.77
CA GLN A 59 -10.36 5.22 -7.54
C GLN A 59 -10.08 4.97 -9.04
N THR A 60 -8.88 4.51 -9.39
CA THR A 60 -8.45 4.31 -10.77
C THR A 60 -7.76 2.97 -10.90
N LYS A 61 -8.07 2.21 -11.97
CA LYS A 61 -7.36 0.97 -12.26
C LYS A 61 -5.92 1.29 -12.67
N TRP A 62 -4.94 0.72 -11.97
CA TRP A 62 -3.51 1.00 -12.22
C TRP A 62 -3.09 0.68 -13.66
N MET A 63 -3.70 -0.33 -14.29
CA MET A 63 -3.49 -0.67 -15.71
C MET A 63 -3.72 0.50 -16.68
N ASN A 64 -4.52 1.50 -16.30
CA ASN A 64 -4.77 2.70 -17.12
C ASN A 64 -3.70 3.78 -16.95
N ILE A 65 -2.95 3.73 -15.84
CA ILE A 65 -1.92 4.69 -15.44
C ILE A 65 -0.52 4.18 -15.80
N ALA A 66 -0.23 2.91 -15.51
CA ALA A 66 1.08 2.29 -15.68
C ALA A 66 1.70 2.48 -17.10
N PRO A 67 0.94 2.34 -18.20
CA PRO A 67 1.48 2.55 -19.55
C PRO A 67 1.91 4.00 -19.84
N LYS A 68 1.48 4.97 -19.02
CA LYS A 68 1.69 6.41 -19.23
C LYS A 68 2.65 7.03 -18.22
N LEU A 69 3.29 6.24 -17.36
CA LEU A 69 4.18 6.75 -16.32
C LEU A 69 5.31 7.63 -16.88
N SER A 70 5.91 7.30 -18.02
CA SER A 70 6.93 8.16 -18.64
C SER A 70 6.39 9.55 -19.02
N GLN A 71 5.14 9.63 -19.46
CA GLN A 71 4.48 10.90 -19.81
C GLN A 71 4.09 11.68 -18.55
N ILE A 72 3.63 10.98 -17.51
CA ILE A 72 3.34 11.55 -16.19
C ILE A 72 4.62 12.10 -15.56
N ASP A 73 5.71 11.33 -15.56
CA ASP A 73 7.02 11.74 -15.04
C ASP A 73 7.49 13.03 -15.72
N LYS A 74 7.33 13.12 -17.05
CA LYS A 74 7.64 14.35 -17.80
C LYS A 74 6.70 15.51 -17.46
N LEU A 75 5.39 15.27 -17.33
CA LEU A 75 4.40 16.28 -16.91
C LEU A 75 4.76 16.89 -15.55
N PHE A 76 5.30 16.08 -14.65
CA PHE A 76 5.75 16.53 -13.33
C PHE A 76 7.24 16.89 -13.28
N PHE A 77 7.88 17.17 -14.42
CA PHE A 77 9.28 17.60 -14.50
C PHE A 77 10.26 16.64 -13.81
N ASN A 78 10.00 15.33 -13.91
CA ASN A 78 10.70 14.29 -13.16
C ASN A 78 10.78 14.59 -11.66
N TYR A 79 9.69 15.16 -11.15
CA TYR A 79 9.45 15.44 -9.73
C TYR A 79 10.38 16.47 -9.11
N GLN A 80 11.00 17.30 -9.95
CA GLN A 80 11.81 18.42 -9.49
C GLN A 80 10.90 19.46 -8.80
N LYS A 81 10.98 19.52 -7.47
CA LYS A 81 10.18 20.42 -6.62
C LYS A 81 10.08 21.84 -7.18
N HIS A 82 11.21 22.44 -7.51
CA HIS A 82 11.28 23.84 -7.93
C HIS A 82 10.56 24.10 -9.27
N GLU A 83 10.53 23.13 -10.17
CA GLU A 83 9.78 23.24 -11.43
C GLU A 83 8.28 23.07 -11.19
N ILE A 84 7.90 22.12 -10.33
CA ILE A 84 6.49 21.90 -9.98
C ILE A 84 5.89 23.17 -9.36
N LEU A 85 6.59 23.78 -8.40
CA LEU A 85 6.09 24.95 -7.67
C LEU A 85 5.97 26.23 -8.51
N LYS A 86 6.59 26.28 -9.71
CA LYS A 86 6.45 27.40 -10.66
C LYS A 86 5.18 27.30 -11.51
N ARG A 87 4.52 26.14 -11.55
CA ARG A 87 3.35 25.93 -12.40
C ARG A 87 2.05 26.10 -11.61
N PRO A 88 1.01 26.67 -12.24
CA PRO A 88 -0.31 26.72 -11.63
C PRO A 88 -0.94 25.30 -11.64
N PRO A 89 -1.83 24.97 -10.68
CA PRO A 89 -2.46 23.65 -10.59
C PRO A 89 -3.14 23.16 -11.87
N GLU A 90 -3.70 24.09 -12.66
CA GLU A 90 -4.33 23.90 -13.97
C GLU A 90 -3.46 23.07 -14.90
N TYR A 91 -2.17 23.40 -14.97
CA TYR A 91 -1.20 22.72 -15.81
C TYR A 91 -1.18 21.20 -15.53
N PHE A 92 -1.24 20.81 -14.25
CA PHE A 92 -1.15 19.41 -13.86
C PHE A 92 -2.45 18.67 -14.08
N TYR A 93 -3.60 19.20 -13.63
CA TYR A 93 -4.85 18.46 -13.80
C TYR A 93 -5.27 18.39 -15.27
N ASP A 94 -5.08 19.44 -16.07
CA ASP A 94 -5.37 19.40 -17.51
C ASP A 94 -4.43 18.43 -18.22
N GLY A 95 -3.15 18.42 -17.85
CA GLY A 95 -2.18 17.43 -18.33
C GLY A 95 -2.60 15.99 -18.01
N ILE A 96 -3.01 15.72 -16.77
CA ILE A 96 -3.50 14.39 -16.36
C ILE A 96 -4.77 13.99 -17.13
N PHE A 97 -5.71 14.92 -17.34
CA PHE A 97 -6.92 14.66 -18.12
C PHE A 97 -6.60 14.39 -19.59
N ASN A 98 -5.68 15.14 -20.20
CA ASN A 98 -5.21 14.92 -21.57
C ASN A 98 -4.54 13.55 -21.74
N LEU A 99 -3.82 13.10 -20.71
CA LEU A 99 -3.28 11.75 -20.64
C LEU A 99 -4.35 10.68 -20.40
N LYS A 100 -5.62 11.04 -20.17
CA LYS A 100 -6.71 10.12 -19.78
C LYS A 100 -6.33 9.32 -18.52
N CYS A 101 -5.70 9.99 -17.55
CA CYS A 101 -5.28 9.44 -16.26
C CYS A 101 -6.02 10.08 -15.08
N GLY A 102 -6.96 10.99 -15.36
CA GLY A 102 -7.69 11.71 -14.34
C GLY A 102 -9.00 11.04 -13.93
N ASN A 103 -9.46 11.38 -12.74
CA ASN A 103 -10.76 11.03 -12.18
C ASN A 103 -11.36 12.26 -11.47
N ILE A 104 -12.51 12.07 -10.80
CA ILE A 104 -13.24 13.15 -10.13
C ILE A 104 -12.44 13.86 -9.03
N ALA A 105 -11.46 13.18 -8.42
CA ALA A 105 -10.59 13.75 -7.39
C ALA A 105 -9.41 14.55 -7.96
N THR A 106 -8.99 14.29 -9.21
CA THR A 106 -7.74 14.83 -9.79
C THR A 106 -7.61 16.34 -9.67
N LYS A 107 -8.66 17.10 -10.02
CA LYS A 107 -8.62 18.57 -9.93
C LYS A 107 -8.33 19.02 -8.49
N LYS A 108 -9.05 18.45 -7.53
CA LYS A 108 -8.89 18.77 -6.10
C LYS A 108 -7.52 18.37 -5.56
N GLN A 109 -6.99 17.22 -5.99
CA GLN A 109 -5.66 16.76 -5.63
C GLN A 109 -4.58 17.74 -6.13
N MET A 110 -4.65 18.14 -7.40
CA MET A 110 -3.65 19.05 -7.98
C MET A 110 -3.73 20.47 -7.43
N LEU A 111 -4.94 20.96 -7.11
CA LEU A 111 -5.13 22.23 -6.38
C LEU A 111 -4.40 22.26 -5.03
N ASN A 112 -4.15 21.09 -4.42
CA ASN A 112 -3.52 20.96 -3.12
C ASN A 112 -2.10 20.36 -3.19
N LEU A 113 -1.55 20.16 -4.40
CA LEU A 113 -0.24 19.56 -4.60
C LEU A 113 0.87 20.39 -3.95
N LYS A 114 0.82 21.72 -4.10
CA LYS A 114 1.76 22.65 -3.47
C LYS A 114 1.78 22.46 -1.95
N ASP A 115 0.61 22.47 -1.32
CA ASP A 115 0.50 22.33 0.14
C ASP A 115 1.05 20.99 0.64
N ASN A 116 0.81 19.92 -0.12
CA ASN A 116 1.36 18.60 0.21
C ASN A 116 2.90 18.56 0.08
N ILE A 117 3.47 19.19 -0.95
CA ILE A 117 4.92 19.33 -1.11
C ILE A 117 5.52 20.10 0.07
N LEU A 118 4.91 21.24 0.45
CA LEU A 118 5.34 22.03 1.60
C LEU A 118 5.21 21.24 2.92
N MET A 119 4.21 20.37 3.04
CA MET A 119 4.08 19.48 4.19
C MET A 119 5.22 18.47 4.26
N LEU A 120 5.64 17.87 3.14
CA LEU A 120 6.82 17.00 3.11
C LEU A 120 8.09 17.76 3.52
N GLU A 121 8.27 19.02 3.09
CA GLU A 121 9.38 19.86 3.54
C GLU A 121 9.31 20.12 5.05
N LYS A 122 8.11 20.39 5.57
CA LYS A 122 7.90 20.57 7.01
C LYS A 122 8.28 19.31 7.80
N ILE A 123 7.87 18.13 7.33
CA ILE A 123 8.24 16.85 7.97
C ILE A 123 9.77 16.71 7.98
N ALA A 124 10.43 16.96 6.84
CA ALA A 124 11.88 16.88 6.74
C ALA A 124 12.56 17.87 7.71
N SER A 125 12.03 19.09 7.86
CA SER A 125 12.53 20.08 8.83
C SER A 125 12.34 19.62 10.27
N ASP A 126 11.15 19.11 10.62
CA ASP A 126 10.80 18.68 11.99
C ASP A 126 11.61 17.44 12.45
N TYR A 127 12.06 16.57 11.54
CA TYR A 127 12.79 15.33 11.85
C TYR A 127 14.25 15.31 11.36
N GLY A 128 14.70 16.33 10.64
CA GLY A 128 16.00 16.37 9.95
C GLY A 128 16.00 15.72 8.55
N SER A 129 15.14 14.73 8.30
CA SER A 129 14.86 14.20 6.96
C SER A 129 13.54 13.43 6.92
N LEU A 130 13.02 13.17 5.71
CA LEU A 130 11.87 12.28 5.53
C LEU A 130 12.19 10.83 5.97
N ASP A 131 13.42 10.36 5.72
CA ASP A 131 13.83 9.02 6.14
C ASP A 131 13.88 8.86 7.67
N LEU A 132 14.36 9.88 8.40
CA LEU A 132 14.31 9.90 9.86
C LEU A 132 12.87 9.94 10.37
N PHE A 133 11.97 10.63 9.66
CA PHE A 133 10.54 10.57 9.96
C PHE A 133 9.98 9.16 9.79
N TYR A 134 10.25 8.49 8.66
CA TYR A 134 9.76 7.13 8.41
C TYR A 134 10.31 6.10 9.40
N ALA A 135 11.54 6.28 9.87
CA ALA A 135 12.16 5.43 10.88
C ALA A 135 11.69 5.73 12.31
N SER A 136 11.05 6.88 12.55
CA SER A 136 10.72 7.33 13.91
C SER A 136 9.66 6.50 14.61
N ARG A 137 8.80 5.80 13.86
CA ARG A 137 7.65 5.03 14.35
C ARG A 137 7.35 3.85 13.42
N PRO A 138 6.59 2.84 13.89
CA PRO A 138 6.08 1.80 13.00
C PRO A 138 5.27 2.38 11.82
N ALA A 139 5.39 1.74 10.65
CA ALA A 139 4.83 2.24 9.39
C ALA A 139 3.32 2.56 9.44
N TYR A 140 2.53 1.81 10.21
CA TYR A 140 1.10 2.08 10.36
C TYR A 140 0.82 3.42 11.08
N GLN A 141 1.65 3.79 12.07
CA GLN A 141 1.54 5.09 12.74
C GLN A 141 2.00 6.21 11.81
N ILE A 142 3.03 5.97 10.99
CA ILE A 142 3.45 6.92 9.96
C ILE A 142 2.30 7.17 8.98
N ALA A 143 1.60 6.11 8.54
CA ALA A 143 0.44 6.22 7.67
C ALA A 143 -0.72 7.00 8.33
N GLU A 144 -0.98 6.83 9.63
CA GLU A 144 -1.94 7.65 10.38
C GLU A 144 -1.52 9.12 10.42
N MET A 145 -0.25 9.40 10.75
CA MET A 145 0.27 10.76 10.86
C MET A 145 0.13 11.57 9.57
N ILE A 146 0.27 10.92 8.42
CA ILE A 146 0.12 11.58 7.10
C ILE A 146 -1.30 11.53 6.54
N SER A 147 -2.20 10.68 7.06
CA SER A 147 -3.57 10.55 6.56
C SER A 147 -4.60 11.33 7.37
N SER A 148 -4.39 11.46 8.68
CA SER A 148 -5.32 12.11 9.60
C SER A 148 -4.64 12.91 10.71
N GLY A 149 -3.35 12.69 10.97
CA GLY A 149 -2.61 13.30 12.06
C GLY A 149 -1.97 14.67 11.75
N LYS A 150 -0.93 15.00 12.54
CA LYS A 150 -0.21 16.30 12.50
C LYS A 150 0.28 16.68 11.09
N TYR A 151 0.68 15.69 10.29
CA TYR A 151 1.28 15.90 8.97
C TYR A 151 0.35 15.50 7.84
N LYS A 152 -0.97 15.66 8.06
CA LYS A 152 -1.99 15.26 7.09
C LYS A 152 -1.72 15.85 5.71
N LEU A 153 -1.50 14.95 4.74
CA LEU A 153 -1.47 15.26 3.32
C LEU A 153 -2.91 15.34 2.81
N LYS A 154 -3.22 16.42 2.10
CA LYS A 154 -4.55 16.66 1.55
C LYS A 154 -4.85 15.63 0.46
N TYR A 155 -6.06 15.08 0.51
CA TYR A 155 -6.53 14.02 -0.40
C TYR A 155 -5.73 12.70 -0.32
N VAL A 156 -4.99 12.48 0.77
CA VAL A 156 -4.34 11.20 1.06
C VAL A 156 -5.03 10.60 2.28
N GLY A 157 -5.97 9.68 2.05
CA GLY A 157 -6.56 8.86 3.10
C GLY A 157 -5.62 7.74 3.53
N TYR A 158 -5.99 6.97 4.57
CA TYR A 158 -5.13 5.92 5.14
C TYR A 158 -4.68 4.86 4.11
N ALA A 159 -5.55 4.49 3.15
CA ALA A 159 -5.17 3.57 2.08
C ALA A 159 -4.09 4.16 1.14
N LEU A 160 -4.25 5.42 0.71
CA LEU A 160 -3.29 6.09 -0.15
C LEU A 160 -1.99 6.43 0.60
N ALA A 161 -2.06 6.63 1.91
CA ALA A 161 -0.87 6.76 2.76
C ALA A 161 -0.01 5.49 2.70
N TRP A 162 -0.62 4.30 2.73
CA TRP A 162 0.10 3.04 2.55
C TRP A 162 0.70 2.89 1.15
N GLU A 163 -0.02 3.31 0.11
CA GLU A 163 0.52 3.31 -1.25
C GLU A 163 1.72 4.26 -1.39
N PHE A 164 1.64 5.45 -0.80
CA PHE A 164 2.76 6.39 -0.73
C PHE A 164 3.97 5.75 -0.03
N LEU A 165 3.79 5.15 1.14
CA LEU A 165 4.86 4.52 1.90
C LEU A 165 5.50 3.34 1.13
N ARG A 166 4.71 2.51 0.44
CA ARG A 166 5.25 1.43 -0.37
C ARG A 166 6.01 1.94 -1.60
N ASN A 167 5.56 3.03 -2.21
CA ASN A 167 6.25 3.67 -3.34
C ASN A 167 7.65 4.20 -2.96
N ILE A 168 7.89 4.52 -1.68
CA ILE A 168 9.23 4.91 -1.18
C ILE A 168 9.98 3.74 -0.51
N GLY A 169 9.49 2.51 -0.67
CA GLY A 169 10.14 1.29 -0.21
C GLY A 169 9.94 0.94 1.27
N ILE A 170 8.97 1.55 1.97
CA ILE A 170 8.63 1.14 3.33
C ILE A 170 7.83 -0.16 3.29
N ASP A 171 8.38 -1.21 3.90
CA ASP A 171 7.72 -2.50 4.07
C ASP A 171 6.67 -2.44 5.19
N GLY A 172 5.47 -2.90 4.89
CA GLY A 172 4.39 -2.97 5.86
C GLY A 172 3.10 -3.52 5.25
N ALA A 173 2.19 -3.88 6.14
CA ALA A 173 0.90 -4.44 5.82
C ALA A 173 -0.21 -3.54 6.37
N LYS A 174 -1.32 -3.46 5.64
CA LYS A 174 -2.45 -2.62 6.04
C LYS A 174 -3.40 -3.47 6.87
N PRO A 175 -3.65 -3.14 8.15
CA PRO A 175 -4.53 -3.95 9.01
C PRO A 175 -6.01 -3.67 8.73
N ASP A 176 -6.45 -3.74 7.47
CA ASP A 176 -7.84 -3.51 7.11
C ASP A 176 -8.76 -4.69 7.46
N LEU A 177 -10.06 -4.54 7.19
CA LEU A 177 -11.05 -5.53 7.59
C LEU A 177 -10.79 -6.91 6.95
N HIS A 178 -10.25 -6.99 5.73
CA HIS A 178 -9.95 -8.28 5.12
C HIS A 178 -8.86 -8.99 5.94
N MET A 179 -7.77 -8.27 6.24
CA MET A 179 -6.62 -8.81 6.98
C MET A 179 -7.01 -9.18 8.41
N ARG A 180 -7.70 -8.27 9.10
CA ARG A 180 -8.17 -8.52 10.46
C ARG A 180 -9.09 -9.73 10.57
N ARG A 181 -9.92 -9.96 9.55
CA ARG A 181 -10.87 -11.06 9.53
C ARG A 181 -10.19 -12.39 9.24
N ILE A 182 -9.35 -12.48 8.20
CA ILE A 182 -8.64 -13.74 7.87
C ILE A 182 -7.67 -14.17 8.97
N LEU A 183 -7.01 -13.21 9.63
CA LEU A 183 -6.09 -13.49 10.73
C LEU A 183 -6.79 -13.75 12.08
N GLY A 184 -8.07 -13.38 12.21
CA GLY A 184 -8.80 -13.49 13.47
C GLY A 184 -9.03 -14.93 13.95
N GLY A 185 -9.42 -15.04 15.22
CA GLY A 185 -9.75 -16.29 15.91
C GLY A 185 -10.77 -17.16 15.19
N ASN A 186 -11.78 -16.54 14.56
CA ASN A 186 -12.83 -17.26 13.83
C ASN A 186 -12.34 -17.86 12.50
N ARG A 187 -11.14 -17.51 12.03
CA ARG A 187 -10.57 -17.99 10.76
C ARG A 187 -9.25 -18.68 11.01
N LEU A 188 -8.12 -18.12 10.58
CA LEU A 188 -6.84 -18.81 10.72
C LEU A 188 -6.36 -18.89 12.18
N GLY A 189 -7.03 -18.23 13.13
CA GLY A 189 -6.77 -18.47 14.55
C GLY A 189 -5.45 -17.86 15.04
N TYR A 190 -4.95 -16.79 14.41
CA TYR A 190 -3.72 -16.14 14.88
C TYR A 190 -3.92 -15.36 16.19
N THR A 191 -5.16 -15.02 16.53
CA THR A 191 -5.52 -14.33 17.79
C THR A 191 -6.69 -15.04 18.48
N ALA A 192 -6.87 -14.76 19.77
CA ALA A 192 -8.06 -15.20 20.50
C ALA A 192 -9.32 -14.38 20.14
N ASN A 193 -9.14 -13.18 19.58
CA ASN A 193 -10.25 -12.31 19.19
C ASN A 193 -10.90 -12.83 17.90
N PRO A 194 -12.24 -12.95 17.80
CA PRO A 194 -12.94 -13.40 16.59
C PRO A 194 -12.47 -12.71 15.31
N ILE A 195 -12.24 -11.40 15.41
CA ILE A 195 -11.62 -10.55 14.39
C ILE A 195 -10.39 -9.93 15.07
N ALA A 196 -9.22 -10.05 14.46
CA ALA A 196 -7.99 -9.48 15.01
C ALA A 196 -8.14 -7.96 15.17
N GLN A 197 -7.57 -7.39 16.23
CA GLN A 197 -7.39 -5.94 16.36
C GLN A 197 -6.27 -5.46 15.45
N GLU A 198 -6.18 -4.15 15.19
CA GLU A 198 -5.18 -3.59 14.26
C GLU A 198 -3.75 -3.91 14.69
N LEU A 199 -3.44 -3.69 15.97
CA LEU A 199 -2.12 -4.01 16.53
C LEU A 199 -1.82 -5.51 16.53
N GLU A 200 -2.84 -6.36 16.69
CA GLU A 200 -2.66 -7.81 16.60
C GLU A 200 -2.31 -8.20 15.16
N ALA A 201 -3.07 -7.71 14.18
CA ALA A 201 -2.79 -7.97 12.77
C ALA A 201 -1.37 -7.54 12.39
N ILE A 202 -0.93 -6.35 12.81
CA ILE A 202 0.44 -5.86 12.56
C ILE A 202 1.48 -6.81 13.16
N LYS A 203 1.33 -7.22 14.42
CA LYS A 203 2.25 -8.17 15.07
C LYS A 203 2.26 -9.53 14.39
N ILE A 204 1.13 -9.96 13.84
CA ILE A 204 1.03 -11.20 13.08
C ILE A 204 1.79 -11.09 11.76
N PHE A 205 1.64 -9.99 11.01
CA PHE A 205 2.44 -9.75 9.82
C PHE A 205 3.94 -9.70 10.14
N ASP A 206 4.33 -9.07 11.25
CA ASP A 206 5.71 -9.07 11.72
C ASP A 206 6.20 -10.50 11.99
N ARG A 207 5.39 -11.32 12.66
CA ARG A 207 5.71 -12.72 12.95
C ARG A 207 5.88 -13.54 11.68
N ILE A 208 4.89 -13.53 10.78
CA ILE A 208 4.91 -14.29 9.52
C ILE A 208 6.10 -13.83 8.68
N SER A 209 6.33 -12.52 8.56
CA SER A 209 7.46 -11.97 7.80
C SER A 209 8.81 -12.43 8.36
N ASN A 210 8.97 -12.42 9.68
CA ASN A 210 10.22 -12.84 10.33
C ASN A 210 10.47 -14.35 10.21
N SER A 211 9.42 -15.18 10.27
CA SER A 211 9.54 -16.64 10.18
C SER A 211 9.73 -17.12 8.74
N THR A 212 9.02 -16.54 7.77
CA THR A 212 9.04 -16.98 6.36
C THR A 212 10.11 -16.26 5.52
N GLY A 213 10.60 -15.11 5.98
CA GLY A 213 11.44 -14.21 5.18
C GLY A 213 10.66 -13.40 4.12
N TYR A 214 9.35 -13.60 4.00
CA TYR A 214 8.52 -12.80 3.10
C TYR A 214 8.39 -11.34 3.55
N LEU A 215 8.26 -10.44 2.57
CA LEU A 215 7.95 -9.03 2.86
C LEU A 215 6.53 -8.92 3.45
N LYS A 216 6.33 -8.03 4.42
CA LYS A 216 4.99 -7.78 4.97
C LYS A 216 4.02 -7.32 3.89
N SER A 217 4.51 -6.48 2.97
CA SER A 217 3.74 -6.05 1.81
C SER A 217 3.36 -7.19 0.85
N TYR A 218 4.20 -8.23 0.76
CA TYR A 218 3.93 -9.41 -0.06
C TYR A 218 2.85 -10.27 0.59
N ILE A 219 2.96 -10.52 1.89
CA ILE A 219 1.95 -11.24 2.67
C ILE A 219 0.60 -10.49 2.60
N ASP A 220 0.62 -9.17 2.76
CA ASP A 220 -0.55 -8.28 2.64
C ASP A 220 -1.24 -8.45 1.28
N ILE A 221 -0.52 -8.28 0.16
CA ILE A 221 -1.14 -8.32 -1.16
C ILE A 221 -1.65 -9.72 -1.53
N VAL A 222 -0.94 -10.78 -1.15
CA VAL A 222 -1.34 -12.17 -1.40
C VAL A 222 -2.64 -12.49 -0.66
N LEU A 223 -2.66 -12.26 0.66
CA LEU A 223 -3.85 -12.54 1.45
C LEU A 223 -5.01 -11.61 1.07
N TRP A 224 -4.73 -10.35 0.77
CA TRP A 224 -5.75 -9.38 0.38
C TRP A 224 -6.40 -9.76 -0.95
N SER A 225 -5.62 -10.09 -1.97
CA SER A 225 -6.12 -10.54 -3.27
C SER A 225 -6.93 -11.83 -3.15
N TYR A 226 -6.57 -12.72 -2.22
CA TYR A 226 -7.37 -13.91 -1.93
C TYR A 226 -8.74 -13.60 -1.29
N CYS A 227 -8.81 -12.54 -0.49
CA CYS A 227 -10.00 -12.14 0.26
C CYS A 227 -10.94 -11.17 -0.48
N ALA A 228 -10.42 -10.37 -1.40
CA ALA A 228 -11.11 -9.20 -1.94
C ALA A 228 -12.08 -9.52 -3.07
N ASP A 229 -13.17 -8.75 -3.14
CA ASP A 229 -14.16 -8.79 -4.22
C ASP A 229 -13.53 -8.32 -5.54
N GLY A 230 -13.83 -9.01 -6.64
CA GLY A 230 -13.20 -8.81 -7.95
C GLY A 230 -11.81 -9.42 -8.12
N TYR A 231 -11.30 -10.13 -7.10
CA TYR A 231 -10.04 -10.88 -7.13
C TYR A 231 -10.31 -12.37 -6.87
N GLY A 232 -9.75 -12.96 -5.80
CA GLY A 232 -10.02 -14.35 -5.42
C GLY A 232 -11.42 -14.54 -4.85
N GLU A 233 -11.94 -13.54 -4.14
CA GLU A 233 -13.25 -13.59 -3.49
C GLU A 233 -13.49 -14.86 -2.66
N VAL A 234 -12.46 -15.43 -2.03
CA VAL A 234 -12.58 -16.71 -1.31
C VAL A 234 -12.92 -16.46 0.15
N CYS A 235 -12.13 -15.65 0.83
CA CYS A 235 -12.29 -15.37 2.26
C CYS A 235 -12.97 -14.00 2.52
N THR A 236 -14.09 -13.74 1.81
CA THR A 236 -14.89 -12.50 1.93
C THR A 236 -15.67 -12.48 3.26
N ALA A 237 -16.65 -11.58 3.46
CA ALA A 237 -17.49 -11.60 4.67
C ALA A 237 -18.32 -12.89 4.77
N ASP A 238 -18.74 -13.40 3.61
CA ASP A 238 -19.44 -14.68 3.41
C ASP A 238 -18.50 -15.64 2.65
N PRO A 239 -17.64 -16.39 3.37
CA PRO A 239 -16.51 -17.07 2.76
C PRO A 239 -16.96 -18.28 1.92
N LYS A 240 -16.40 -18.40 0.72
CA LYS A 240 -16.61 -19.53 -0.20
C LYS A 240 -15.73 -20.72 0.22
N CYS A 241 -16.00 -21.31 1.38
CA CYS A 241 -15.13 -22.33 1.99
C CYS A 241 -14.92 -23.57 1.12
N HIS A 242 -15.87 -23.88 0.22
CA HIS A 242 -15.72 -24.94 -0.78
C HIS A 242 -14.59 -24.69 -1.81
N LYS A 243 -14.14 -23.43 -1.97
CA LYS A 243 -12.98 -23.03 -2.79
C LYS A 243 -11.73 -22.72 -1.97
N CYS A 244 -11.81 -22.82 -0.63
CA CYS A 244 -10.73 -22.39 0.25
C CYS A 244 -9.60 -23.43 0.26
N VAL A 245 -8.44 -23.09 -0.30
CA VAL A 245 -7.25 -23.94 -0.36
C VAL A 245 -6.51 -24.04 0.97
N ILE A 246 -6.81 -23.14 1.91
CA ILE A 246 -6.24 -23.11 3.27
C ILE A 246 -7.26 -23.50 4.34
N LYS A 247 -8.33 -24.23 3.96
CA LYS A 247 -9.42 -24.61 4.87
C LYS A 247 -8.96 -25.49 6.03
N GLU A 248 -7.91 -26.30 5.83
CA GLU A 248 -7.37 -27.21 6.85
C GLU A 248 -6.70 -26.46 8.02
N TYR A 249 -6.29 -25.22 7.80
CA TYR A 249 -5.72 -24.33 8.82
C TYR A 249 -6.78 -23.40 9.46
N CYS A 250 -8.05 -23.52 9.07
CA CYS A 250 -9.09 -22.56 9.40
C CYS A 250 -10.05 -23.09 10.47
N ASN A 251 -10.34 -22.26 11.47
CA ASN A 251 -11.33 -22.51 12.52
C ASN A 251 -12.77 -22.25 12.06
N PHE A 252 -12.97 -21.69 10.86
CA PHE A 252 -14.30 -21.34 10.37
C PHE A 252 -15.05 -22.61 9.98
N ILE A 253 -16.11 -22.92 10.74
CA ILE A 253 -17.02 -24.02 10.44
C ILE A 253 -18.10 -23.45 9.50
N ALA A 254 -18.07 -23.89 8.24
CA ALA A 254 -19.06 -23.55 7.22
C ALA A 254 -20.31 -24.43 7.34
#